data_AF-A0A915J1G1-F1
#
_entry.id   AF-A0A915J1G1-F1
#
_cell.length_a   1.000
_cell.length_b   1.000
_cell.length_c   1.000
_cell.angle_alpha   90.00
_cell.angle_beta   90.00
_cell.angle_gamma   90.00
#
_symmetry.space_group_name_H-M   'P 1'
#
loop_
_entity.id
_entity.type
_entity.pdbx_description
1 polymer ?
#
loop_
_entity_poly.entity_id
_entity_poly.type
_entity_poly.pdbx_seq_one_letter_code
_entity_poly.pdbx_strand_id
1 'polypeptide(L)'
;MAQQGVSEAILKIPLFSNLIEEIEAANLTLQNECRLSDSGLWLYLNVDVAAGSHRFSDGRWSRACFATAMKNYTFKIVEGYDLSYNSCIFCDYASGPFVAKRDFLLENLNDTFSTDDHLRDGLEFVDFYASVYVCPDVMFTVDSRQPFFDRRITYDKSWWLPFVKKFGLNKIILQDDGRLEFSCQESETQCDSIRGLIMPICCLQELSDALKFVFDVFEKHNLTLEIEAAHSIAYSGLTRERFWVPVVQILKSISTTRTGVGGVKLYGINPYERDADVDTDIHYYAQIDALAPVFAKKGYKLAPYPQMTNETECLHKDWINCGYYLLSTINWSIEMWGVNKLGSEEAHQVGSTSRTKVFVDGRWMTSLYSPALSVRNEYGDDIFQHVEHWDTLGYESGWVQPTTGAFSKCPHVGFHACLDRYLGVGNIQFRDIILLFWCTNQSRKNI
;
A
#
# COMPACT_ATOMS: atom_id res chain seq x y z
N MET A 1 -0.68 -58.90 5.61
CA MET A 1 0.50 -59.42 6.32
C MET A 1 1.71 -58.71 5.72
N ALA A 2 2.48 -57.84 6.38
CA ALA A 2 2.55 -57.44 7.77
C ALA A 2 2.87 -55.93 7.85
N GLN A 3 2.26 -55.25 8.81
CA GLN A 3 2.70 -53.97 9.36
C GLN A 3 3.87 -54.23 10.32
N GLN A 4 4.90 -53.39 10.27
CA GLN A 4 5.90 -53.08 11.32
C GLN A 4 6.92 -52.13 10.66
N GLY A 5 7.32 -50.99 11.20
CA GLY A 5 6.98 -50.25 12.41
C GLY A 5 7.76 -48.93 12.34
N VAL A 6 7.12 -47.81 12.62
CA VAL A 6 7.80 -46.55 12.91
C VAL A 6 7.67 -46.38 14.42
N SER A 7 8.78 -46.52 15.12
CA SER A 7 8.84 -46.43 16.57
C SER A 7 8.47 -45.03 17.04
N GLU A 8 7.50 -44.95 17.95
CA GLU A 8 7.24 -43.80 18.80
C GLU A 8 8.51 -43.43 19.58
N ALA A 9 9.18 -42.35 19.17
CA ALA A 9 10.13 -41.65 20.01
C ALA A 9 9.39 -40.53 20.74
N ILE A 10 8.63 -40.89 21.78
CA ILE A 10 8.15 -39.90 22.75
C ILE A 10 9.37 -39.50 23.59
N LEU A 11 9.97 -38.36 23.25
CA LEU A 11 10.96 -37.69 24.07
C LEU A 11 10.27 -37.19 25.35
N LYS A 12 10.19 -38.05 26.37
CA LYS A 12 9.79 -37.67 27.73
C LYS A 12 10.87 -36.76 28.32
N ILE A 13 10.75 -35.46 28.07
CA ILE A 13 11.50 -34.43 28.79
C ILE A 13 10.73 -34.16 30.10
N PRO A 14 11.34 -34.34 31.29
CA PRO A 14 10.65 -34.30 32.58
C PRO A 14 9.97 -32.97 32.95
N LEU A 15 10.19 -31.91 32.17
CA LEU A 15 9.62 -30.58 32.40
C LEU A 15 8.23 -30.39 31.76
N PHE A 16 7.84 -31.24 30.82
CA PHE A 16 6.57 -31.09 30.08
C PHE A 16 5.41 -31.93 30.63
N SER A 17 5.66 -32.91 31.50
CA SER A 17 4.60 -33.75 32.07
C SER A 17 3.63 -32.97 32.96
N ASN A 18 4.13 -31.98 33.69
CA ASN A 18 3.29 -31.16 34.57
C ASN A 18 2.39 -30.19 33.78
N LEU A 19 2.83 -29.74 32.60
CA LEU A 19 2.07 -28.83 31.75
C LEU A 19 0.89 -29.55 31.06
N ILE A 20 1.07 -30.83 30.72
CA ILE A 20 0.02 -31.64 30.08
C ILE A 20 -1.07 -32.04 31.09
N GLU A 21 -0.69 -32.40 32.33
CA GLU A 21 -1.66 -32.76 33.38
C GLU A 21 -2.54 -31.58 33.82
N GLU A 22 -2.05 -30.34 33.75
CA GLU A 22 -2.85 -29.14 34.05
C GLU A 22 -3.84 -28.77 32.93
N ILE A 23 -3.55 -29.13 31.68
CA ILE A 23 -4.38 -28.82 30.51
C ILE A 23 -5.57 -29.79 30.38
N GLU A 24 -5.40 -31.06 30.74
CA GLU A 24 -6.45 -32.08 30.60
C GLU A 24 -7.57 -31.97 31.65
N ALA A 25 -7.35 -31.26 32.77
CA ALA A 25 -8.29 -31.19 33.88
C ALA A 25 -9.48 -30.22 33.68
N ALA A 26 -9.49 -29.38 32.63
CA ALA A 26 -10.46 -28.30 32.48
C ALA A 26 -11.31 -28.42 31.22
N ASN A 27 -12.30 -29.32 31.26
CA ASN A 27 -13.26 -29.51 30.18
C ASN A 27 -14.66 -29.04 30.63
N LEU A 28 -15.05 -27.80 30.32
CA LEU A 28 -16.43 -27.32 30.47
C LEU A 28 -16.77 -26.23 29.44
N THR A 29 -17.98 -26.35 28.91
CA THR A 29 -18.51 -25.68 27.72
C THR A 29 -19.15 -24.32 28.02
N LEU A 30 -19.12 -23.44 27.01
CA LEU A 30 -20.08 -22.38 26.63
C LEU A 30 -19.68 -20.89 26.76
N GLN A 31 -19.92 -20.25 25.60
CA GLN A 31 -20.55 -18.94 25.33
C GLN A 31 -19.87 -17.61 25.68
N ASN A 32 -19.74 -16.85 24.59
CA ASN A 32 -19.34 -15.46 24.42
C ASN A 32 -20.00 -14.49 25.41
N GLU A 33 -19.19 -13.61 26.01
CA GLU A 33 -19.39 -12.15 26.03
C GLU A 33 -18.22 -11.46 26.78
N CYS A 34 -17.62 -10.43 26.15
CA CYS A 34 -16.58 -9.61 26.77
C CYS A 34 -17.22 -8.48 27.60
N ARG A 35 -17.05 -8.52 28.92
CA ARG A 35 -17.11 -7.33 29.79
C ARG A 35 -15.88 -7.29 30.67
N LEU A 36 -15.11 -6.21 30.56
CA LEU A 36 -14.10 -5.82 31.54
C LEU A 36 -14.82 -5.42 32.84
N SER A 37 -14.72 -6.27 33.85
CA SER A 37 -15.08 -6.00 35.24
C SER A 37 -14.06 -6.69 36.13
N ASP A 38 -13.62 -6.01 37.18
CA ASP A 38 -12.56 -6.34 38.15
C ASP A 38 -12.81 -7.61 39.00
N SER A 39 -13.23 -8.69 38.37
CA SER A 39 -13.50 -9.97 39.02
C SER A 39 -13.02 -11.12 38.14
N GLY A 40 -11.75 -11.49 38.29
CA GLY A 40 -11.21 -12.84 38.07
C GLY A 40 -11.77 -13.64 36.89
N LEU A 41 -11.74 -13.08 35.68
CA LEU A 41 -12.05 -13.82 34.46
C LEU A 41 -10.82 -14.69 34.12
N TRP A 42 -10.90 -16.00 34.38
CA TRP A 42 -9.96 -16.96 33.83
C TRP A 42 -10.15 -16.97 32.31
N LEU A 43 -9.33 -16.21 31.60
CA LEU A 43 -9.15 -16.39 30.16
C LEU A 43 -8.54 -17.77 29.97
N TYR A 44 -9.37 -18.74 29.58
CA TYR A 44 -8.88 -19.98 29.00
C TYR A 44 -8.13 -19.61 27.73
N LEU A 45 -6.80 -19.51 27.84
CA LEU A 45 -5.91 -19.27 26.73
C LEU A 45 -5.89 -20.54 25.88
N ASN A 46 -6.73 -20.55 24.84
CA ASN A 46 -6.69 -21.61 23.84
C ASN A 46 -5.45 -21.40 22.97
N VAL A 47 -4.28 -21.82 23.47
CA VAL A 47 -2.99 -21.66 22.78
C VAL A 47 -2.84 -22.74 21.71
N ASP A 48 -2.52 -22.34 20.48
CA ASP A 48 -2.31 -23.27 19.37
C ASP A 48 -0.84 -23.63 19.23
N VAL A 49 0.04 -22.66 19.51
CA VAL A 49 1.49 -22.78 19.45
C VAL A 49 2.12 -22.20 20.72
N ALA A 50 2.94 -23.00 21.41
CA ALA A 50 3.75 -22.59 22.54
C ALA A 50 5.24 -22.68 22.17
N ALA A 51 6.00 -21.63 22.43
CA ALA A 51 7.43 -21.60 22.19
C ALA A 51 8.20 -21.02 23.38
N GLY A 52 9.52 -21.01 23.26
CA GLY A 52 10.42 -20.45 24.26
C GLY A 52 11.46 -19.54 23.60
N SER A 53 12.21 -18.84 24.45
CA SER A 53 13.39 -18.14 23.98
C SER A 53 14.45 -19.13 23.49
N HIS A 54 15.43 -18.65 22.72
CA HIS A 54 16.56 -19.48 22.34
C HIS A 54 17.88 -18.76 22.52
N ARG A 55 18.90 -19.54 22.88
CA ARG A 55 20.28 -19.10 23.03
C ARG A 55 21.15 -19.83 22.04
N PHE A 56 21.92 -19.06 21.29
CA PHE A 56 22.89 -19.53 20.32
C PHE A 56 24.13 -20.10 21.00
N SER A 57 24.83 -21.00 20.32
CA SER A 57 26.11 -21.54 20.80
C SER A 57 27.19 -20.48 21.02
N ASP A 58 27.09 -19.31 20.39
CA ASP A 58 27.99 -18.16 20.60
C ASP A 58 27.58 -17.26 21.78
N GLY A 59 26.48 -17.60 22.47
CA GLY A 59 26.00 -16.91 23.65
C GLY A 59 25.02 -15.78 23.41
N ARG A 60 24.72 -15.42 22.15
CA ARG A 60 23.60 -14.52 21.82
C ARG A 60 22.27 -15.17 22.20
N TRP A 61 21.26 -14.37 22.50
CA TRP A 61 19.93 -14.81 22.91
C TRP A 61 18.84 -14.02 22.19
N SER A 62 17.70 -14.66 21.96
CA SER A 62 16.52 -14.05 21.35
C SER A 62 15.26 -14.49 22.09
N ARG A 63 14.33 -13.55 22.31
CA ARG A 63 12.97 -13.83 22.79
C ARG A 63 12.14 -14.60 21.78
N ALA A 64 12.51 -14.49 20.51
CA ALA A 64 11.91 -15.25 19.43
C ALA A 64 10.41 -15.01 19.21
N CYS A 65 9.91 -13.81 19.53
CA CYS A 65 8.49 -13.45 19.43
C CYS A 65 8.35 -12.20 18.55
N PHE A 66 7.52 -12.27 17.53
CA PHE A 66 7.43 -11.29 16.46
C PHE A 66 6.00 -10.87 16.18
N ALA A 67 5.79 -9.55 16.11
CA ALA A 67 4.57 -8.97 15.61
C ALA A 67 4.67 -8.80 14.10
N THR A 68 3.56 -9.04 13.41
CA THR A 68 3.46 -9.00 11.97
C THR A 68 2.28 -8.15 11.54
N ALA A 69 2.36 -7.60 10.33
CA ALA A 69 1.23 -6.89 9.74
C ALA A 69 1.28 -7.02 8.23
N MET A 70 0.13 -7.36 7.63
CA MET A 70 -0.04 -7.31 6.19
C MET A 70 -1.03 -6.21 5.84
N LYS A 71 -0.55 -5.22 5.09
CA LYS A 71 -1.32 -4.05 4.69
C LYS A 71 -0.71 -3.40 3.46
N ASN A 72 -1.53 -3.01 2.49
CA ASN A 72 -1.08 -2.28 1.29
C ASN A 72 0.07 -2.98 0.55
N TYR A 73 -0.10 -4.25 0.14
CA TYR A 73 0.94 -5.01 -0.57
C TYR A 73 2.28 -5.09 0.19
N THR A 74 2.25 -4.82 1.50
CA THR A 74 3.42 -4.78 2.37
C THR A 74 3.23 -5.77 3.50
N PHE A 75 4.20 -6.65 3.67
CA PHE A 75 4.32 -7.48 4.85
C PHE A 75 5.38 -6.89 5.78
N LYS A 76 5.02 -6.66 7.04
CA LYS A 76 5.95 -6.21 8.06
C LYS A 76 6.10 -7.30 9.11
N ILE A 77 7.34 -7.54 9.54
CA ILE A 77 7.65 -8.44 10.64
C ILE A 77 8.73 -7.82 11.52
N VAL A 78 8.43 -7.67 12.81
CA VAL A 78 9.31 -7.02 13.79
C VAL A 78 9.34 -7.79 15.10
N GLU A 79 10.44 -7.73 15.85
CA GLU A 79 10.42 -8.27 17.22
C GLU A 79 9.40 -7.49 18.05
N GLY A 80 8.55 -8.21 18.76
CA GLY A 80 7.50 -7.58 19.52
C GLY A 80 6.43 -8.56 19.95
N TYR A 81 5.62 -8.12 20.91
CA TYR A 81 4.47 -8.84 21.43
C TYR A 81 3.37 -7.83 21.76
N ASP A 82 2.13 -8.28 21.68
CA ASP A 82 0.95 -7.43 21.90
C ASP A 82 0.59 -7.35 23.38
N LEU A 83 0.72 -8.47 24.10
CA LEU A 83 0.42 -8.56 25.52
C LEU A 83 1.31 -9.58 26.22
N SER A 84 1.40 -9.46 27.54
CA SER A 84 2.09 -10.39 28.41
C SER A 84 1.17 -10.91 29.51
N TYR A 85 1.35 -12.17 29.88
CA TYR A 85 0.60 -12.84 30.93
C TYR A 85 1.46 -13.95 31.53
N ASN A 86 1.44 -14.15 32.86
CA ASN A 86 2.16 -15.22 33.56
C ASN A 86 3.61 -15.46 33.06
N SER A 87 4.39 -14.38 32.94
CA SER A 87 5.79 -14.40 32.47
C SER A 87 6.01 -14.85 31.01
N CYS A 88 4.95 -14.94 30.21
CA CYS A 88 5.01 -15.23 28.79
C CYS A 88 4.36 -14.09 27.99
N ILE A 89 4.53 -14.12 26.68
CA ILE A 89 4.17 -13.05 25.75
C ILE A 89 3.41 -13.61 24.54
N PHE A 90 2.47 -12.84 24.00
CA PHE A 90 1.71 -13.21 22.80
C PHE A 90 2.18 -12.42 21.59
N CYS A 91 2.37 -13.12 20.48
CA CYS A 91 2.77 -12.55 19.20
C CYS A 91 2.08 -13.28 18.05
N ASP A 92 2.32 -12.83 16.83
CA ASP A 92 1.79 -13.48 15.62
C ASP A 92 2.70 -14.62 15.15
N TYR A 93 4.00 -14.53 15.46
CA TYR A 93 5.00 -15.49 15.01
C TYR A 93 6.04 -15.75 16.10
N ALA A 94 6.35 -17.03 16.31
CA ALA A 94 7.47 -17.46 17.14
C ALA A 94 8.58 -18.04 16.25
N SER A 95 9.80 -17.55 16.39
CA SER A 95 10.97 -18.21 15.80
C SER A 95 11.56 -19.22 16.77
N GLY A 96 12.31 -20.19 16.28
CA GLY A 96 12.90 -21.20 17.15
C GLY A 96 12.05 -22.45 17.35
N PRO A 97 12.47 -23.35 18.27
CA PRO A 97 11.70 -24.53 18.62
C PRO A 97 10.34 -24.16 19.24
N PHE A 98 9.30 -24.85 18.79
CA PHE A 98 7.94 -24.69 19.28
C PHE A 98 7.25 -26.04 19.48
N VAL A 99 6.17 -26.03 20.23
CA VAL A 99 5.20 -27.11 20.37
C VAL A 99 3.86 -26.57 19.88
N ALA A 100 3.13 -27.34 19.10
CA ALA A 100 1.80 -26.95 18.64
C ALA A 100 0.82 -28.10 18.82
N LYS A 101 -0.47 -27.77 18.92
CA LYS A 101 -1.52 -28.79 18.95
C LYS A 101 -1.48 -29.61 17.67
N ARG A 102 -1.63 -30.92 17.82
CA ARG A 102 -1.64 -31.86 16.69
C ARG A 102 -2.71 -31.48 15.66
N ASP A 103 -3.93 -31.22 16.10
CA ASP A 103 -5.05 -30.94 15.21
C ASP A 103 -4.83 -29.62 14.45
N PHE A 104 -4.32 -28.59 15.14
CA PHE A 104 -3.89 -27.34 14.51
C PHE A 104 -2.83 -27.58 13.42
N LEU A 105 -1.82 -28.41 13.70
CA LEU A 105 -0.82 -28.77 12.69
C LEU A 105 -1.45 -29.55 11.53
N LEU A 106 -2.29 -30.53 11.77
CA LEU A 106 -2.89 -31.34 10.70
C LEU A 106 -3.86 -30.53 9.81
N GLU A 107 -4.53 -29.54 10.37
CA GLU A 107 -5.45 -28.66 9.63
C GLU A 107 -4.71 -27.62 8.78
N ASN A 108 -3.55 -27.15 9.25
CA ASN A 108 -2.84 -26.02 8.66
C ASN A 108 -1.53 -26.41 7.95
N LEU A 109 -1.07 -27.64 8.11
CA LEU A 109 0.05 -28.20 7.35
C LEU A 109 -0.46 -28.97 6.13
N ASN A 110 -0.16 -28.47 4.94
CA ASN A 110 -0.20 -29.31 3.75
C ASN A 110 0.99 -30.30 3.76
N ASP A 111 0.86 -31.42 3.04
CA ASP A 111 1.85 -32.51 2.90
C ASP A 111 3.27 -32.07 2.44
N THR A 112 3.47 -30.79 2.15
CA THR A 112 4.72 -30.15 1.72
C THR A 112 5.49 -29.46 2.84
N PHE A 113 5.23 -29.75 4.13
CA PHE A 113 6.05 -29.24 5.23
C PHE A 113 7.48 -29.79 5.09
N SER A 114 8.33 -29.01 4.44
CA SER A 114 9.73 -29.32 4.29
C SER A 114 10.38 -28.99 5.61
N THR A 115 11.00 -29.97 6.26
CA THR A 115 11.75 -29.77 7.49
C THR A 115 12.91 -28.76 7.35
N ASP A 116 13.22 -28.32 6.13
CA ASP A 116 14.28 -27.36 5.86
C ASP A 116 13.78 -25.89 5.75
N ASP A 117 12.45 -25.65 5.70
CA ASP A 117 11.87 -24.30 5.43
C ASP A 117 10.90 -23.81 6.52
N HIS A 118 11.18 -24.15 7.79
CA HIS A 118 10.33 -23.85 8.96
C HIS A 118 9.91 -22.37 9.13
N LEU A 119 10.72 -21.41 8.68
CA LEU A 119 10.36 -19.98 8.71
C LEU A 119 9.35 -19.64 7.62
N ARG A 120 9.48 -20.21 6.41
CA ARG A 120 8.55 -19.97 5.31
C ARG A 120 7.21 -20.62 5.62
N ASP A 121 7.24 -21.87 6.06
CA ASP A 121 6.05 -22.63 6.41
C ASP A 121 5.43 -22.08 7.71
N GLY A 122 6.27 -21.52 8.61
CA GLY A 122 5.86 -20.77 9.79
C GLY A 122 5.12 -19.46 9.50
N LEU A 123 5.56 -18.73 8.48
CA LEU A 123 4.90 -17.52 7.98
C LEU A 123 3.58 -17.82 7.27
N GLU A 124 3.33 -19.06 6.84
CA GLU A 124 2.00 -19.45 6.36
C GLU A 124 0.95 -19.42 7.46
N PHE A 125 1.36 -19.57 8.74
CA PHE A 125 0.47 -19.44 9.90
C PHE A 125 0.29 -18.00 10.38
N VAL A 126 1.10 -17.06 9.88
CA VAL A 126 0.98 -15.63 10.23
C VAL A 126 -0.34 -15.05 9.73
N ASP A 127 -0.89 -15.66 8.69
CA ASP A 127 -2.22 -15.34 8.21
C ASP A 127 -3.21 -16.32 8.83
N PHE A 128 -3.93 -15.83 9.84
CA PHE A 128 -5.23 -16.29 10.32
C PHE A 128 -5.25 -17.35 11.45
N TYR A 129 -5.44 -16.85 12.68
CA TYR A 129 -6.06 -17.50 13.86
C TYR A 129 -5.19 -18.25 14.87
N ALA A 130 -3.89 -18.47 14.62
CA ALA A 130 -3.05 -19.14 15.60
C ALA A 130 -2.79 -18.26 16.84
N SER A 131 -3.17 -18.75 18.02
CA SER A 131 -2.76 -18.12 19.28
C SER A 131 -1.34 -18.57 19.63
N VAL A 132 -0.33 -17.76 19.28
CA VAL A 132 1.08 -18.04 19.57
C VAL A 132 1.49 -17.42 20.90
N TYR A 133 2.07 -18.26 21.75
CA TYR A 133 2.49 -17.90 23.09
C TYR A 133 3.95 -18.27 23.30
N VAL A 134 4.78 -17.31 23.70
CA VAL A 134 6.21 -17.53 23.93
C VAL A 134 6.52 -17.27 25.39
N CYS A 135 7.14 -18.23 26.06
CA CYS A 135 7.57 -18.09 27.45
C CYS A 135 9.08 -17.89 27.48
N PRO A 136 9.60 -16.65 27.66
CA PRO A 136 11.04 -16.39 27.56
C PRO A 136 11.89 -17.14 28.59
N ASP A 137 11.31 -17.50 29.75
CA ASP A 137 11.98 -18.28 30.79
C ASP A 137 12.23 -19.74 30.38
N VAL A 138 11.49 -20.24 29.39
CA VAL A 138 11.78 -21.53 28.74
C VAL A 138 12.79 -21.24 27.63
N MET A 139 14.02 -21.70 27.80
CA MET A 139 15.11 -21.40 26.89
C MET A 139 15.67 -22.65 26.21
N PHE A 140 15.69 -22.65 24.88
CA PHE A 140 16.31 -23.70 24.07
C PHE A 140 17.74 -23.32 23.70
N THR A 141 18.65 -24.31 23.69
CA THR A 141 19.99 -24.11 23.13
C THR A 141 19.98 -24.53 21.67
N VAL A 142 20.31 -23.61 20.76
CA VAL A 142 20.32 -23.84 19.31
C VAL A 142 21.72 -23.62 18.74
N ASP A 143 22.13 -24.44 17.77
CA ASP A 143 23.45 -24.30 17.12
C ASP A 143 23.45 -23.03 16.25
N SER A 144 24.38 -22.11 16.51
CA SER A 144 24.52 -20.86 15.75
C SER A 144 24.97 -21.09 14.30
N ARG A 145 25.48 -22.29 13.98
CA ARG A 145 25.84 -22.67 12.61
C ARG A 145 24.63 -23.09 11.78
N GLN A 146 23.47 -23.32 12.41
CA GLN A 146 22.22 -23.52 11.71
C GLN A 146 21.76 -22.15 11.19
N PRO A 147 21.79 -21.90 9.86
CA PRO A 147 21.44 -20.60 9.30
C PRO A 147 20.01 -20.18 9.64
N PHE A 148 19.15 -21.11 10.03
CA PHE A 148 17.73 -20.90 10.31
C PHE A 148 17.43 -20.26 11.67
N PHE A 149 18.28 -20.49 12.68
CA PHE A 149 18.08 -19.90 14.00
C PHE A 149 18.85 -18.59 14.14
N ASP A 150 20.10 -18.53 13.64
CA ASP A 150 20.96 -17.33 13.78
C ASP A 150 20.60 -16.20 12.81
N ARG A 151 19.92 -16.51 11.69
CA ARG A 151 19.35 -15.46 10.86
C ARG A 151 18.11 -14.91 11.57
N ARG A 152 18.34 -13.83 12.31
CA ARG A 152 17.44 -12.66 12.25
C ARG A 152 16.94 -12.60 10.81
N ILE A 153 15.63 -12.78 10.64
CA ILE A 153 14.87 -12.73 9.40
C ILE A 153 15.72 -12.30 8.19
N THR A 154 15.94 -13.22 7.23
CA THR A 154 16.92 -13.02 6.15
C THR A 154 16.58 -11.83 5.26
N TYR A 155 17.62 -11.10 4.85
CA TYR A 155 17.55 -10.01 3.86
C TYR A 155 17.74 -10.51 2.42
N ASP A 156 17.90 -11.81 2.23
CA ASP A 156 17.97 -12.42 0.91
C ASP A 156 16.59 -12.42 0.27
N LYS A 157 16.42 -11.56 -0.74
CA LYS A 157 15.18 -11.40 -1.49
C LYS A 157 14.68 -12.71 -2.12
N SER A 158 15.58 -13.60 -2.54
CA SER A 158 15.22 -14.87 -3.18
C SER A 158 14.44 -15.80 -2.25
N TRP A 159 14.75 -15.76 -0.95
CA TRP A 159 14.07 -16.54 0.07
C TRP A 159 12.60 -16.15 0.22
N TRP A 160 12.28 -14.87 0.00
CA TRP A 160 10.94 -14.32 0.14
C TRP A 160 10.07 -14.45 -1.11
N LEU A 161 10.64 -14.74 -2.27
CA LEU A 161 9.91 -14.77 -3.54
C LEU A 161 8.66 -15.67 -3.51
N PRO A 162 8.68 -16.90 -2.95
CA PRO A 162 7.47 -17.73 -2.91
C PRO A 162 6.35 -17.10 -2.07
N PHE A 163 6.69 -16.54 -0.90
CA PHE A 163 5.74 -15.85 -0.02
C PHE A 163 5.16 -14.60 -0.69
N VAL A 164 6.04 -13.79 -1.30
CA VAL A 164 5.67 -12.60 -2.05
C VAL A 164 4.72 -12.91 -3.19
N LYS A 165 4.96 -13.96 -3.97
CA LYS A 165 4.08 -14.38 -5.06
C LYS A 165 2.73 -14.87 -4.53
N LYS A 166 2.74 -15.72 -3.49
CA LYS A 166 1.53 -16.28 -2.88
C LYS A 166 0.55 -15.20 -2.42
N PHE A 167 1.07 -14.15 -1.77
CA PHE A 167 0.25 -13.09 -1.19
C PHE A 167 0.18 -11.82 -2.06
N GLY A 168 0.83 -11.82 -3.22
CA GLY A 168 0.93 -10.67 -4.12
C GLY A 168 1.50 -9.44 -3.40
N LEU A 169 2.68 -9.56 -2.79
CA LEU A 169 3.31 -8.48 -2.01
C LEU A 169 4.39 -7.77 -2.83
N ASN A 170 4.50 -6.46 -2.70
CA ASN A 170 5.57 -5.69 -3.35
C ASN A 170 6.66 -5.25 -2.37
N LYS A 171 6.41 -5.36 -1.07
CA LYS A 171 7.32 -4.85 -0.05
C LYS A 171 7.34 -5.74 1.19
N ILE A 172 8.53 -5.93 1.74
CA ILE A 172 8.73 -6.55 3.03
C ILE A 172 9.53 -5.60 3.92
N ILE A 173 9.00 -5.32 5.11
CA ILE A 173 9.67 -4.53 6.15
C ILE A 173 10.12 -5.50 7.25
N LEU A 174 11.43 -5.55 7.45
CA LEU A 174 12.11 -6.38 8.42
C LEU A 174 12.42 -5.58 9.69
N GLN A 175 13.06 -6.24 10.67
CA GLN A 175 13.65 -5.56 11.82
C GLN A 175 14.66 -4.48 11.40
N ASP A 176 14.91 -3.51 12.29
CA ASP A 176 15.89 -2.42 12.09
C ASP A 176 15.63 -1.57 10.82
N ASP A 177 14.36 -1.44 10.43
CA ASP A 177 13.91 -0.75 9.20
C ASP A 177 14.49 -1.32 7.89
N GLY A 178 14.92 -2.59 7.92
CA GLY A 178 15.28 -3.35 6.73
C GLY A 178 14.13 -3.41 5.72
N ARG A 179 14.40 -3.15 4.44
CA ARG A 179 13.37 -3.14 3.38
C ARG A 179 13.78 -4.01 2.21
N LEU A 180 12.87 -4.87 1.77
CA LEU A 180 12.97 -5.61 0.52
C LEU A 180 11.82 -5.18 -0.37
N GLU A 181 12.13 -4.70 -1.58
CA GLU A 181 11.14 -4.24 -2.55
C GLU A 181 11.15 -5.17 -3.77
N PHE A 182 9.97 -5.50 -4.28
CA PHE A 182 9.73 -6.46 -5.35
C PHE A 182 8.99 -5.78 -6.49
N SER A 183 9.47 -5.98 -7.71
CA SER A 183 8.79 -5.54 -8.93
C SER A 183 7.48 -6.31 -9.14
N CYS A 184 6.57 -5.76 -9.95
CA CYS A 184 5.33 -6.45 -10.29
C CYS A 184 5.57 -7.82 -10.93
N GLN A 185 6.66 -7.97 -11.68
CA GLN A 185 7.06 -9.24 -12.28
C GLN A 185 7.50 -10.28 -11.24
N GLU A 186 8.26 -9.86 -10.22
CA GLU A 186 8.73 -10.76 -9.17
C GLU A 186 7.59 -11.22 -8.25
N SER A 187 6.64 -10.33 -7.97
CA SER A 187 5.47 -10.59 -7.14
C SER A 187 4.26 -11.15 -7.89
N GLU A 188 4.37 -11.29 -9.21
CA GLU A 188 3.30 -11.73 -10.11
C GLU A 188 2.00 -10.93 -9.91
N THR A 189 2.14 -9.66 -9.55
CA THR A 189 1.00 -8.79 -9.25
C THR A 189 0.55 -8.06 -10.50
N GLN A 190 -0.77 -8.06 -10.73
CA GLN A 190 -1.39 -7.38 -11.86
C GLN A 190 -1.71 -5.93 -11.50
N CYS A 191 -1.43 -5.00 -12.42
CA CYS A 191 -1.73 -3.58 -12.26
C CYS A 191 -3.17 -3.23 -12.65
N ASP A 192 -4.11 -4.12 -12.32
CA ASP A 192 -5.52 -3.91 -12.60
C ASP A 192 -6.15 -3.06 -11.50
N SER A 193 -6.89 -2.04 -11.93
CA SER A 193 -7.64 -1.19 -11.00
C SER A 193 -8.94 -1.87 -10.63
N ILE A 194 -9.03 -2.35 -9.39
CA ILE A 194 -10.19 -3.05 -8.88
C ILE A 194 -10.86 -2.15 -7.83
N ARG A 195 -12.15 -1.87 -8.05
CA ARG A 195 -12.98 -1.13 -7.10
C ARG A 195 -12.86 -1.73 -5.70
N GLY A 196 -12.63 -0.87 -4.71
CA GLY A 196 -12.47 -1.23 -3.30
C GLY A 196 -11.07 -1.68 -2.91
N LEU A 197 -10.10 -1.69 -3.84
CA LEU A 197 -8.71 -2.06 -3.57
C LEU A 197 -7.74 -0.90 -3.84
N ILE A 198 -6.68 -0.85 -3.05
CA ILE A 198 -5.49 -0.04 -3.33
C ILE A 198 -4.77 -0.65 -4.54
N MET A 199 -4.09 0.18 -5.33
CA MET A 199 -3.22 -0.27 -6.40
C MET A 199 -1.92 -0.87 -5.84
N PRO A 200 -1.38 -1.93 -6.44
CA PRO A 200 -0.09 -2.47 -6.04
C PRO A 200 1.00 -1.41 -6.03
N ILE A 201 1.85 -1.41 -5.01
CA ILE A 201 2.92 -0.42 -4.82
C ILE A 201 3.84 -0.37 -6.04
N CYS A 202 4.14 -1.54 -6.63
CA CYS A 202 5.00 -1.62 -7.80
C CYS A 202 4.40 -0.87 -9.01
N CYS A 203 3.07 -0.89 -9.19
CA CYS A 203 2.39 -0.19 -10.28
C CYS A 203 2.45 1.33 -10.09
N LEU A 204 2.20 1.80 -8.86
CA LEU A 204 2.30 3.21 -8.50
C LEU A 204 3.74 3.72 -8.66
N GLN A 205 4.73 2.90 -8.30
CA GLN A 205 6.15 3.23 -8.47
C GLN A 205 6.52 3.32 -9.96
N GLU A 206 6.07 2.38 -10.79
CA GLU A 206 6.28 2.42 -12.25
C GLU A 206 5.69 3.70 -12.87
N LEU A 207 4.47 4.07 -12.49
CA LEU A 207 3.82 5.31 -12.95
C LEU A 207 4.57 6.56 -12.45
N SER A 208 4.99 6.57 -11.18
CA SER A 208 5.77 7.66 -10.58
C SER A 208 7.10 7.89 -11.28
N ASP A 209 7.83 6.81 -11.59
CA ASP A 209 9.11 6.88 -12.27
C ASP A 209 8.96 7.26 -13.75
N ALA A 210 7.88 6.81 -14.39
CA ALA A 210 7.53 7.27 -15.73
C ALA A 210 7.22 8.77 -15.75
N LEU A 211 6.41 9.26 -14.80
CA LEU A 211 6.09 10.69 -14.68
C LEU A 211 7.36 11.52 -14.50
N LYS A 212 8.25 11.13 -13.58
CA LYS A 212 9.57 11.80 -13.40
C LYS A 212 10.38 11.80 -14.69
N PHE A 213 10.38 10.68 -15.42
CA PHE A 213 11.09 10.59 -16.70
C PHE A 213 10.51 11.52 -17.76
N VAL A 214 9.17 11.65 -17.86
CA VAL A 214 8.53 12.60 -18.79
C VAL A 214 8.96 14.04 -18.46
N PHE A 215 8.91 14.44 -17.17
CA PHE A 215 9.40 15.75 -16.74
C PHE A 215 10.89 15.96 -17.11
N ASP A 216 11.76 14.97 -16.88
CA ASP A 216 13.19 15.06 -17.29
C ASP A 216 13.36 15.27 -18.79
N VAL A 217 12.57 14.56 -19.61
CA VAL A 217 12.63 14.68 -21.06
C VAL A 217 12.18 16.07 -21.50
N PHE A 218 11.08 16.58 -20.96
CA PHE A 218 10.58 17.91 -21.31
C PHE A 218 11.56 19.01 -20.90
N GLU A 219 12.05 18.98 -19.65
CA GLU A 219 13.04 19.93 -19.15
C GLU A 219 14.32 19.93 -20.01
N LYS A 220 14.81 18.73 -20.39
CA LYS A 220 16.01 18.59 -21.24
C LYS A 220 15.84 19.20 -22.64
N HIS A 221 14.62 19.25 -23.17
CA HIS A 221 14.32 19.80 -24.49
C HIS A 221 13.74 21.22 -24.43
N ASN A 222 13.81 21.87 -23.26
CA ASN A 222 13.23 23.20 -23.01
C ASN A 222 11.73 23.27 -23.31
N LEU A 223 11.01 22.16 -23.09
CA LEU A 223 9.56 22.10 -23.15
C LEU A 223 9.02 22.29 -21.73
N THR A 224 7.85 22.92 -21.61
CA THR A 224 7.17 23.05 -20.32
C THR A 224 6.11 21.98 -20.17
N LEU A 225 6.11 21.35 -19.00
CA LEU A 225 5.09 20.43 -18.53
C LEU A 225 4.65 20.87 -17.13
N GLU A 226 3.37 20.75 -16.80
CA GLU A 226 2.85 20.96 -15.45
C GLU A 226 1.98 19.79 -15.00
N ILE A 227 1.98 19.51 -13.69
CA ILE A 227 1.02 18.59 -13.09
C ILE A 227 -0.36 19.22 -13.22
N GLU A 228 -1.26 18.50 -13.91
CA GLU A 228 -2.63 18.93 -14.05
C GLU A 228 -3.33 18.85 -12.69
N ALA A 229 -4.08 19.89 -12.38
CA ALA A 229 -4.78 20.04 -11.12
C ALA A 229 -5.97 20.98 -11.33
N ALA A 230 -7.00 20.55 -12.06
CA ALA A 230 -8.11 21.39 -12.47
C ALA A 230 -7.75 22.64 -13.30
N HIS A 231 -8.27 22.70 -14.52
CA HIS A 231 -8.40 23.98 -15.20
C HIS A 231 -9.64 24.73 -14.70
N SER A 232 -9.43 25.77 -13.88
CA SER A 232 -10.48 26.76 -13.61
C SER A 232 -10.10 28.09 -14.23
N ILE A 233 -10.83 28.48 -15.27
CA ILE A 233 -10.90 29.88 -15.71
C ILE A 233 -11.60 30.66 -14.59
N ALA A 234 -10.84 31.08 -13.57
CA ALA A 234 -11.40 31.80 -12.43
C ALA A 234 -10.53 32.95 -11.92
N TYR A 235 -9.57 33.45 -12.72
CA TYR A 235 -8.81 34.65 -12.36
C TYR A 235 -9.02 35.86 -13.27
N SER A 236 -9.71 35.75 -14.40
CA SER A 236 -10.03 36.92 -15.24
C SER A 236 -11.03 37.90 -14.60
N GLY A 237 -11.59 37.59 -13.43
CA GLY A 237 -12.54 38.44 -12.69
C GLY A 237 -12.01 39.09 -11.41
N LEU A 238 -10.86 38.68 -10.85
CA LEU A 238 -10.36 39.21 -9.58
C LEU A 238 -9.48 40.44 -9.81
N THR A 239 -10.10 41.50 -10.34
CA THR A 239 -9.59 42.85 -10.14
C THR A 239 -9.80 43.24 -8.67
N ARG A 240 -8.71 43.71 -8.06
CA ARG A 240 -8.40 44.20 -6.70
C ARG A 240 -9.47 44.72 -5.72
N GLU A 241 -10.77 44.68 -5.97
CA GLU A 241 -11.79 45.16 -5.04
C GLU A 241 -12.98 44.20 -4.99
N ARG A 242 -13.37 43.82 -3.76
CA ARG A 242 -14.54 43.01 -3.36
C ARG A 242 -14.29 41.52 -3.13
N PHE A 243 -13.92 41.23 -1.89
CA PHE A 243 -14.41 40.04 -1.20
C PHE A 243 -15.94 39.95 -1.34
N TRP A 244 -16.45 38.75 -1.61
CA TRP A 244 -17.87 38.36 -1.67
C TRP A 244 -18.67 38.81 -2.91
N VAL A 245 -18.60 38.01 -3.97
CA VAL A 245 -19.75 37.76 -4.88
C VAL A 245 -19.80 36.27 -5.22
N PRO A 246 -20.94 35.58 -5.06
CA PRO A 246 -21.12 34.23 -5.55
C PRO A 246 -21.28 34.29 -7.08
N VAL A 247 -20.23 33.98 -7.81
CA VAL A 247 -20.33 33.79 -9.27
C VAL A 247 -20.93 32.42 -9.52
N VAL A 248 -22.24 32.44 -9.73
CA VAL A 248 -23.04 31.34 -10.27
C VAL A 248 -22.57 31.05 -11.70
N GLN A 249 -22.27 29.77 -11.95
CA GLN A 249 -22.18 29.12 -13.27
C GLN A 249 -21.44 29.90 -14.37
N ILE A 250 -20.12 29.72 -14.46
CA ILE A 250 -19.42 29.88 -15.73
C ILE A 250 -18.72 28.55 -16.05
N LEU A 251 -19.35 27.84 -17.00
CA LEU A 251 -18.89 26.71 -17.80
C LEU A 251 -18.14 25.56 -17.07
N LYS A 252 -18.92 24.51 -16.82
CA LYS A 252 -18.49 23.17 -16.37
C LYS A 252 -17.66 22.45 -17.45
N SER A 253 -16.39 22.79 -17.57
CA SER A 253 -15.37 21.85 -18.06
C SER A 253 -14.16 21.96 -17.13
N ILE A 254 -14.27 21.33 -15.96
CA ILE A 254 -13.21 21.31 -14.93
C ILE A 254 -12.61 19.90 -14.87
N SER A 255 -11.39 19.77 -15.39
CA SER A 255 -10.71 18.50 -15.74
C SER A 255 -10.17 17.80 -14.51
N THR A 256 -10.94 16.82 -14.03
CA THR A 256 -10.78 16.14 -12.74
C THR A 256 -9.58 15.22 -12.72
N THR A 257 -8.41 15.82 -12.64
CA THR A 257 -7.16 15.09 -12.71
C THR A 257 -6.55 14.95 -11.34
N ARG A 258 -6.43 13.68 -10.95
CA ARG A 258 -6.18 13.28 -9.58
C ARG A 258 -4.70 13.25 -9.25
N THR A 259 -3.83 13.41 -10.26
CA THR A 259 -2.38 13.57 -10.09
C THR A 259 -2.05 14.81 -9.27
N GLY A 260 -2.68 15.96 -9.56
CA GLY A 260 -2.56 17.18 -8.77
C GLY A 260 -3.03 17.02 -7.33
N VAL A 261 -4.15 16.30 -7.13
CA VAL A 261 -4.66 15.97 -5.79
C VAL A 261 -3.62 15.19 -4.99
N GLY A 262 -3.01 14.17 -5.60
CA GLY A 262 -1.97 13.37 -4.96
C GLY A 262 -0.77 14.22 -4.52
N GLY A 263 -0.27 15.08 -5.41
CA GLY A 263 0.83 15.99 -5.10
C GLY A 263 0.53 16.96 -3.95
N VAL A 264 -0.69 17.50 -3.88
CA VAL A 264 -1.13 18.41 -2.80
C VAL A 264 -1.38 17.66 -1.49
N LYS A 265 -1.96 16.47 -1.53
CA LYS A 265 -2.51 15.77 -0.37
C LYS A 265 -1.53 14.77 0.24
N LEU A 266 -0.86 14.01 -0.60
CA LEU A 266 -0.08 12.83 -0.23
C LEU A 266 1.42 13.02 -0.46
N TYR A 267 1.80 14.05 -1.23
CA TYR A 267 3.18 14.26 -1.71
C TYR A 267 3.66 13.15 -2.66
N GLY A 268 2.74 12.57 -3.42
CA GLY A 268 2.95 11.40 -4.28
C GLY A 268 1.71 11.10 -5.11
N ILE A 269 1.68 9.94 -5.76
CA ILE A 269 0.49 9.47 -6.50
C ILE A 269 -0.56 8.93 -5.51
N ASN A 270 -1.85 9.11 -5.79
CA ASN A 270 -2.89 8.51 -4.95
C ASN A 270 -2.79 6.97 -4.97
N PRO A 271 -2.92 6.28 -3.82
CA PRO A 271 -2.82 4.82 -3.77
C PRO A 271 -3.86 4.08 -4.62
N TYR A 272 -4.91 4.76 -5.04
CA TYR A 272 -6.02 4.21 -5.83
C TYR A 272 -6.06 4.82 -7.25
N GLU A 273 -4.93 5.36 -7.71
CA GLU A 273 -4.78 5.96 -9.05
C GLU A 273 -4.24 4.96 -10.07
N ARG A 274 -4.72 5.05 -11.31
CA ARG A 274 -4.31 4.15 -12.40
C ARG A 274 -3.43 4.86 -13.44
N ASP A 275 -3.66 6.15 -13.59
CA ASP A 275 -3.11 7.01 -14.60
C ASP A 275 -2.61 8.32 -14.00
N ALA A 276 -1.93 9.11 -14.82
CA ALA A 276 -1.57 10.46 -14.44
C ALA A 276 -1.86 11.44 -15.56
N ASP A 277 -2.17 12.66 -15.19
CA ASP A 277 -2.47 13.72 -16.13
C ASP A 277 -1.53 14.90 -15.92
N VAL A 278 -1.09 15.47 -17.04
CA VAL A 278 -0.17 16.60 -17.08
C VAL A 278 -0.53 17.50 -18.25
N ASP A 279 -0.30 18.80 -18.10
CA ASP A 279 -0.51 19.77 -19.17
C ASP A 279 0.80 20.18 -19.82
N THR A 280 0.74 20.38 -21.13
CA THR A 280 1.81 20.93 -21.96
C THR A 280 1.25 22.03 -22.85
N ASP A 281 2.12 22.93 -23.30
CA ASP A 281 1.74 23.87 -24.36
C ASP A 281 1.44 23.10 -25.66
N ILE A 282 0.27 23.36 -26.27
CA ILE A 282 -0.15 22.77 -27.55
C ILE A 282 0.87 23.03 -28.67
N HIS A 283 1.57 24.16 -28.63
CA HIS A 283 2.59 24.52 -29.62
C HIS A 283 3.84 23.60 -29.55
N TYR A 284 3.90 22.70 -28.57
CA TYR A 284 4.97 21.70 -28.45
C TYR A 284 4.64 20.36 -29.11
N TYR A 285 3.44 20.16 -29.69
CA TYR A 285 3.04 18.85 -30.24
C TYR A 285 4.00 18.32 -31.30
N ALA A 286 4.48 19.16 -32.22
CA ALA A 286 5.46 18.74 -33.23
C ALA A 286 6.80 18.29 -32.60
N GLN A 287 7.21 18.93 -31.50
CA GLN A 287 8.39 18.57 -30.74
C GLN A 287 8.15 17.26 -29.96
N ILE A 288 6.94 17.06 -29.42
CA ILE A 288 6.53 15.83 -28.72
C ILE A 288 6.54 14.64 -29.69
N ASP A 289 6.03 14.79 -30.92
CA ASP A 289 6.14 13.78 -31.97
C ASP A 289 7.60 13.37 -32.22
N ALA A 290 8.49 14.35 -32.29
CA ALA A 290 9.92 14.11 -32.50
C ALA A 290 10.58 13.37 -31.31
N LEU A 291 9.95 13.37 -30.13
CA LEU A 291 10.41 12.64 -28.94
C LEU A 291 9.92 11.19 -28.88
N ALA A 292 9.05 10.73 -29.79
CA ALA A 292 8.57 9.35 -29.81
C ALA A 292 9.70 8.29 -29.73
N PRO A 293 10.85 8.43 -30.42
CA PRO A 293 11.96 7.48 -30.29
C PRO A 293 12.61 7.46 -28.89
N VAL A 294 12.60 8.59 -28.18
CA VAL A 294 13.13 8.69 -26.81
C VAL A 294 12.27 7.88 -25.85
N PHE A 295 10.95 8.00 -25.96
CA PHE A 295 9.99 7.23 -25.17
C PHE A 295 10.01 5.74 -25.54
N ALA A 296 10.06 5.41 -26.83
CA ALA A 296 10.13 4.03 -27.31
C ALA A 296 11.39 3.31 -26.79
N LYS A 297 12.54 4.00 -26.69
CA LYS A 297 13.76 3.43 -26.11
C LYS A 297 13.61 3.05 -24.63
N LYS A 298 12.69 3.69 -23.91
CA LYS A 298 12.32 3.32 -22.52
C LYS A 298 11.24 2.24 -22.45
N GLY A 299 10.74 1.77 -23.58
CA GLY A 299 9.67 0.77 -23.65
C GLY A 299 8.26 1.37 -23.56
N TYR A 300 8.13 2.70 -23.66
CA TYR A 300 6.83 3.36 -23.61
C TYR A 300 6.25 3.56 -25.00
N LYS A 301 4.93 3.47 -25.11
CA LYS A 301 4.20 3.79 -26.34
C LYS A 301 3.68 5.22 -26.23
N LEU A 302 4.08 6.08 -27.17
CA LEU A 302 3.50 7.42 -27.33
C LEU A 302 2.52 7.38 -28.49
N ALA A 303 1.29 7.87 -28.28
CA ALA A 303 0.29 7.98 -29.34
C ALA A 303 -0.56 9.24 -29.17
N PRO A 304 -0.88 9.97 -30.25
CA PRO A 304 -1.87 11.04 -30.18
C PRO A 304 -3.27 10.45 -29.97
N TYR A 305 -4.10 11.10 -29.15
CA TYR A 305 -5.48 10.67 -28.97
C TYR A 305 -6.32 11.02 -30.22
N PRO A 306 -7.28 10.16 -30.66
CA PRO A 306 -7.95 10.30 -31.96
C PRO A 306 -8.75 11.58 -32.20
N GLN A 307 -8.98 12.39 -31.16
CA GLN A 307 -9.76 13.63 -31.19
C GLN A 307 -8.90 14.89 -31.06
N MET A 308 -7.64 14.87 -31.50
CA MET A 308 -6.86 16.10 -31.60
C MET A 308 -7.51 17.06 -32.62
N THR A 309 -8.13 18.12 -32.12
CA THR A 309 -8.53 19.28 -32.94
C THR A 309 -7.28 19.92 -33.50
N ASN A 310 -7.31 20.42 -34.74
CA ASN A 310 -6.16 21.18 -35.24
C ASN A 310 -5.95 22.44 -34.36
N GLU A 311 -4.71 22.95 -34.32
CA GLU A 311 -4.34 24.13 -33.52
C GLU A 311 -5.33 25.30 -33.69
N THR A 312 -5.73 25.59 -34.93
CA THR A 312 -6.71 26.61 -35.31
C THR A 312 -8.10 26.35 -34.71
N GLU A 313 -8.55 25.10 -34.64
CA GLU A 313 -9.84 24.74 -34.03
C GLU A 313 -9.82 24.86 -32.50
N CYS A 314 -8.69 24.58 -31.85
CA CYS A 314 -8.58 24.75 -30.40
C CYS A 314 -8.54 26.24 -30.01
N LEU A 315 -7.81 27.05 -30.76
CA LEU A 315 -7.68 28.49 -30.54
C LEU A 315 -9.00 29.26 -30.71
N HIS A 316 -9.95 28.75 -31.50
CA HIS A 316 -11.19 29.45 -31.83
C HIS A 316 -12.37 29.24 -30.87
N LYS A 317 -12.29 28.29 -29.93
CA LYS A 317 -13.46 27.87 -29.14
C LYS A 317 -13.38 28.08 -27.64
N ASP A 318 -12.38 28.82 -27.14
CA ASP A 318 -12.08 28.89 -25.70
C ASP A 318 -11.94 27.49 -25.08
N TRP A 319 -11.51 26.50 -25.88
CA TRP A 319 -11.34 25.13 -25.40
C TRP A 319 -10.15 25.09 -24.46
N ILE A 320 -10.41 24.54 -23.28
CA ILE A 320 -9.41 24.38 -22.25
C ILE A 320 -8.41 23.28 -22.64
N ASN A 321 -8.87 22.24 -23.36
CA ASN A 321 -8.05 21.08 -23.73
C ASN A 321 -8.07 20.87 -25.26
N CYS A 322 -6.88 20.82 -25.88
CA CYS A 322 -6.67 20.67 -27.33
C CYS A 322 -6.35 19.23 -27.75
N GLY A 323 -6.99 18.26 -27.10
CA GLY A 323 -6.59 16.86 -27.15
C GLY A 323 -5.35 16.57 -26.30
N TYR A 324 -4.81 15.36 -26.42
CA TYR A 324 -3.66 14.93 -25.62
C TYR A 324 -2.84 13.85 -26.33
N TYR A 325 -1.60 13.70 -25.88
CA TYR A 325 -0.80 12.51 -26.15
C TYR A 325 -0.94 11.51 -25.01
N LEU A 326 -1.20 10.26 -25.35
CA LEU A 326 -1.19 9.14 -24.42
C LEU A 326 0.20 8.50 -24.43
N LEU A 327 0.92 8.60 -23.31
CA LEU A 327 2.10 7.79 -23.04
C LEU A 327 1.69 6.60 -22.19
N SER A 328 1.92 5.38 -22.62
CA SER A 328 1.42 4.22 -21.88
C SER A 328 2.32 2.99 -21.92
N THR A 329 2.06 2.12 -20.96
CA THR A 329 2.46 0.71 -20.94
C THR A 329 1.21 -0.16 -20.89
N ILE A 330 1.36 -1.46 -20.59
CA ILE A 330 0.23 -2.32 -20.26
C ILE A 330 -0.33 -2.04 -18.85
N ASN A 331 0.45 -1.42 -17.96
CA ASN A 331 0.13 -1.27 -16.55
C ASN A 331 -0.47 0.10 -16.19
N TRP A 332 -0.10 1.15 -16.93
CA TRP A 332 -0.44 2.53 -16.61
C TRP A 332 -0.44 3.41 -17.87
N SER A 333 -1.05 4.58 -17.75
CA SER A 333 -1.04 5.64 -18.75
C SER A 333 -0.74 7.01 -18.14
N ILE A 334 -0.14 7.88 -18.95
CA ILE A 334 -0.01 9.31 -18.68
C ILE A 334 -0.65 10.06 -19.84
N GLU A 335 -1.64 10.89 -19.53
CA GLU A 335 -2.28 11.79 -20.49
C GLU A 335 -1.56 13.15 -20.46
N MET A 336 -0.97 13.53 -21.60
CA MET A 336 -0.30 14.82 -21.78
C MET A 336 -1.22 15.75 -22.55
N TRP A 337 -2.05 16.48 -21.81
CA TRP A 337 -3.05 17.40 -22.33
C TRP A 337 -2.40 18.67 -22.90
N GLY A 338 -2.74 19.01 -24.15
CA GLY A 338 -2.29 20.26 -24.74
C GLY A 338 -3.21 21.39 -24.38
N VAL A 339 -2.64 22.47 -23.85
CA VAL A 339 -3.34 23.71 -23.52
C VAL A 339 -2.69 24.88 -24.24
N ASN A 340 -3.47 25.92 -24.55
CA ASN A 340 -2.93 27.13 -25.20
C ASN A 340 -2.17 28.04 -24.21
N LYS A 341 -2.48 27.93 -22.92
CA LYS A 341 -1.82 28.69 -21.86
C LYS A 341 -1.76 27.83 -20.61
N LEU A 342 -0.55 27.56 -20.13
CA LEU A 342 -0.34 26.82 -18.90
C LEU A 342 -0.71 27.66 -17.68
N GLY A 343 -1.34 27.07 -16.68
CA GLY A 343 -1.74 27.82 -15.49
C GLY A 343 -0.53 28.22 -14.62
N SER A 344 0.61 27.54 -14.76
CA SER A 344 1.88 28.00 -14.16
C SER A 344 2.38 29.33 -14.74
N GLU A 345 1.95 29.76 -15.93
CA GLU A 345 2.30 31.06 -16.51
C GLU A 345 1.54 32.23 -15.87
N GLU A 346 0.43 31.95 -15.18
CA GLU A 346 -0.32 32.96 -14.42
C GLU A 346 0.50 33.54 -13.25
N ALA A 347 1.48 32.79 -12.76
CA ALA A 347 2.45 33.28 -11.79
C ALA A 347 3.11 34.59 -12.24
N HIS A 348 3.43 34.70 -13.54
CA HIS A 348 4.03 35.92 -14.10
C HIS A 348 3.05 37.09 -14.16
N GLN A 349 1.76 36.82 -14.30
CA GLN A 349 0.71 37.85 -14.36
C GLN A 349 0.47 38.51 -12.99
N VAL A 350 0.75 37.81 -11.90
CA VAL A 350 0.69 38.34 -10.52
C VAL A 350 2.06 38.81 -10.00
N GLY A 351 3.07 38.90 -10.88
CA GLY A 351 4.40 39.42 -10.56
C GLY A 351 5.36 38.41 -9.92
N SER A 352 5.04 37.12 -9.93
CA SER A 352 5.98 36.06 -9.54
C SER A 352 6.98 35.79 -10.65
N THR A 353 8.26 35.67 -10.28
CA THR A 353 9.34 35.29 -11.19
C THR A 353 9.55 33.77 -11.28
N SER A 354 8.92 32.99 -10.41
CA SER A 354 9.07 31.53 -10.35
C SER A 354 7.73 30.82 -10.49
N ARG A 355 7.73 29.72 -11.26
CA ARG A 355 6.60 28.78 -11.34
C ARG A 355 6.46 28.02 -10.02
N THR A 356 5.22 27.78 -9.61
CA THR A 356 4.92 26.95 -8.43
C THR A 356 5.26 25.49 -8.71
N LYS A 357 5.71 24.77 -7.68
CA LYS A 357 6.02 23.34 -7.77
C LYS A 357 5.32 22.56 -6.66
N VAL A 358 4.93 21.33 -6.96
CA VAL A 358 4.46 20.33 -5.99
C VAL A 358 5.49 19.22 -5.84
N PHE A 359 5.56 18.62 -4.66
CA PHE A 359 6.49 17.51 -4.39
C PHE A 359 5.76 16.20 -4.62
N VAL A 360 6.25 15.40 -5.57
CA VAL A 360 5.68 14.10 -5.95
C VAL A 360 6.81 13.08 -5.90
N ASP A 361 6.74 12.15 -4.94
CA ASP A 361 7.62 10.99 -4.80
C ASP A 361 9.12 11.29 -4.96
N GLY A 362 9.61 12.31 -4.25
CA GLY A 362 11.02 12.68 -4.26
C GLY A 362 11.40 13.79 -5.23
N ARG A 363 10.48 14.26 -6.09
CA ARG A 363 10.76 15.29 -7.11
C ARG A 363 9.85 16.50 -6.98
N TRP A 364 10.43 17.69 -7.13
CA TRP A 364 9.66 18.94 -7.31
C TRP A 364 9.27 19.09 -8.79
N MET A 365 7.97 18.99 -9.07
CA MET A 365 7.40 19.09 -10.41
C MET A 365 6.63 20.41 -10.55
N THR A 366 6.72 21.07 -11.71
CA THR A 366 5.95 22.29 -12.00
C THR A 366 4.46 22.00 -11.89
N SER A 367 3.70 22.94 -11.33
CA SER A 367 2.24 22.86 -11.23
C SER A 367 1.65 24.27 -11.34
N LEU A 368 0.32 24.35 -11.33
CA LEU A 368 -0.45 25.58 -11.31
C LEU A 368 0.01 26.53 -10.20
N TYR A 369 -0.22 27.83 -10.38
CA TYR A 369 0.21 28.87 -9.44
C TYR A 369 -0.24 28.61 -8.00
N SER A 370 -1.49 28.17 -7.79
CA SER A 370 -2.04 27.83 -6.47
C SER A 370 -2.66 26.42 -6.47
N PRO A 371 -1.85 25.36 -6.37
CA PRO A 371 -2.30 24.00 -6.67
C PRO A 371 -3.40 23.53 -5.71
N ALA A 372 -3.32 23.87 -4.43
CA ALA A 372 -4.35 23.52 -3.46
C ALA A 372 -5.68 24.26 -3.69
N LEU A 373 -5.64 25.50 -4.20
CA LEU A 373 -6.84 26.25 -4.56
C LEU A 373 -7.46 25.68 -5.83
N SER A 374 -6.65 25.36 -6.84
CA SER A 374 -7.14 24.75 -8.09
C SER A 374 -7.83 23.41 -7.82
N VAL A 375 -7.19 22.53 -7.04
CA VAL A 375 -7.80 21.26 -6.59
C VAL A 375 -9.10 21.49 -5.82
N ARG A 376 -9.18 22.53 -4.96
CA ARG A 376 -10.42 22.86 -4.23
C ARG A 376 -11.54 23.34 -5.14
N ASN A 377 -11.22 24.18 -6.12
CA ASN A 377 -12.21 24.69 -7.07
C ASN A 377 -12.85 23.56 -7.88
N GLU A 378 -12.15 22.45 -8.05
CA GLU A 378 -12.61 21.27 -8.77
C GLU A 378 -13.33 20.24 -7.92
N TYR A 379 -12.70 19.81 -6.84
CA TYR A 379 -13.21 18.73 -6.00
C TYR A 379 -14.10 19.21 -4.84
N GLY A 380 -14.26 20.53 -4.70
CA GLY A 380 -15.02 21.16 -3.62
C GLY A 380 -14.20 21.40 -2.36
N ASP A 381 -14.86 21.88 -1.31
CA ASP A 381 -14.20 22.34 -0.07
C ASP A 381 -13.46 21.22 0.69
N ASP A 382 -13.82 19.95 0.43
CA ASP A 382 -13.37 18.77 1.16
C ASP A 382 -12.24 17.98 0.46
N ILE A 383 -11.28 18.67 -0.17
CA ILE A 383 -10.15 18.05 -0.93
C ILE A 383 -9.31 17.04 -0.15
N PHE A 384 -9.39 17.05 1.18
CA PHE A 384 -8.68 16.10 2.05
C PHE A 384 -9.46 14.80 2.30
N GLN A 385 -10.71 14.72 1.88
CA GLN A 385 -11.47 13.48 1.75
C GLN A 385 -10.98 12.69 0.54
N HIS A 386 -10.94 11.38 0.67
CA HIS A 386 -10.52 10.45 -0.38
C HIS A 386 -11.70 10.00 -1.20
N VAL A 387 -11.40 9.65 -2.45
CA VAL A 387 -12.34 9.08 -3.40
C VAL A 387 -11.55 8.22 -4.38
N GLU A 388 -12.01 6.99 -4.62
CA GLU A 388 -11.47 6.09 -5.65
C GLU A 388 -11.52 6.68 -7.05
N HIS A 389 -10.65 6.19 -7.94
CA HIS A 389 -10.63 6.58 -9.35
C HIS A 389 -12.01 6.46 -10.00
N TRP A 390 -12.40 7.41 -10.85
CA TRP A 390 -13.78 7.53 -11.35
C TRP A 390 -14.20 6.31 -12.20
N ASP A 391 -13.25 5.77 -12.97
CA ASP A 391 -13.45 4.56 -13.79
C ASP A 391 -13.78 3.35 -12.92
N THR A 392 -13.08 3.18 -11.79
CA THR A 392 -13.38 2.09 -10.83
C THR A 392 -14.75 2.21 -10.18
N LEU A 393 -15.25 3.44 -10.03
CA LEU A 393 -16.59 3.69 -9.51
C LEU A 393 -17.68 3.48 -10.57
N GLY A 394 -17.29 3.23 -11.82
CA GLY A 394 -18.19 3.02 -12.96
C GLY A 394 -18.81 4.31 -13.49
N TYR A 395 -18.17 5.46 -13.25
CA TYR A 395 -18.59 6.71 -13.86
C TYR A 395 -18.17 6.76 -15.33
N GLU A 396 -18.94 7.47 -16.15
CA GLU A 396 -18.63 7.62 -17.59
C GLU A 396 -17.42 8.53 -17.84
N SER A 397 -17.07 9.37 -16.85
CA SER A 397 -15.94 10.28 -16.92
C SER A 397 -15.54 10.79 -15.53
N GLY A 398 -14.34 11.37 -15.44
CA GLY A 398 -13.88 12.04 -14.23
C GLY A 398 -14.72 13.26 -13.85
N TRP A 399 -15.38 13.91 -14.81
CA TRP A 399 -16.19 15.13 -14.62
C TRP A 399 -17.41 14.93 -13.70
N VAL A 400 -17.73 13.68 -13.37
CA VAL A 400 -18.80 13.34 -12.45
C VAL A 400 -18.32 13.57 -11.02
N GLN A 401 -18.96 14.51 -10.32
CA GLN A 401 -18.69 14.78 -8.91
C GLN A 401 -18.99 13.53 -8.06
N PRO A 402 -17.96 12.90 -7.48
CA PRO A 402 -18.14 11.65 -6.74
C PRO A 402 -18.53 11.93 -5.29
N THR A 403 -19.12 10.93 -4.63
CA THR A 403 -19.27 10.98 -3.16
C THR A 403 -17.90 10.78 -2.53
N THR A 404 -17.44 11.76 -1.75
CA THR A 404 -16.15 11.73 -1.06
C THR A 404 -16.29 11.18 0.37
N GLY A 405 -15.17 10.84 0.99
CA GLY A 405 -15.10 10.58 2.43
C GLY A 405 -15.39 9.14 2.85
N ALA A 406 -15.68 8.26 1.90
CA ALA A 406 -15.82 6.82 2.12
C ALA A 406 -15.32 6.04 0.90
N PHE A 407 -14.66 4.91 1.16
CA PHE A 407 -14.24 3.97 0.12
C PHE A 407 -15.31 2.90 -0.12
N SER A 408 -15.31 2.34 -1.34
CA SER A 408 -16.09 1.18 -1.71
C SER A 408 -15.70 -0.02 -0.85
N LYS A 409 -16.67 -0.92 -0.67
CA LYS A 409 -16.45 -2.18 0.05
C LYS A 409 -15.44 -3.06 -0.70
N CYS A 410 -14.63 -3.76 0.07
CA CYS A 410 -13.63 -4.64 -0.48
C CYS A 410 -14.29 -5.81 -1.23
N PRO A 411 -13.85 -6.14 -2.46
CA PRO A 411 -14.33 -7.31 -3.20
C PRO A 411 -13.89 -8.64 -2.54
N HIS A 412 -12.82 -8.61 -1.75
CA HIS A 412 -12.24 -9.77 -1.09
C HIS A 412 -12.07 -9.49 0.40
N VAL A 413 -13.06 -9.92 1.21
CA VAL A 413 -13.02 -9.73 2.66
C VAL A 413 -11.72 -10.30 3.24
N GLY A 414 -11.02 -9.49 4.04
CA GLY A 414 -9.75 -9.88 4.67
C GLY A 414 -8.51 -9.60 3.83
N PHE A 415 -8.63 -9.22 2.55
CA PHE A 415 -7.47 -8.91 1.74
C PHE A 415 -6.69 -7.69 2.28
N HIS A 416 -5.36 -7.74 2.19
CA HIS A 416 -4.49 -6.73 2.80
C HIS A 416 -4.53 -5.35 2.12
N ALA A 417 -5.04 -5.29 0.88
CA ALA A 417 -5.17 -4.08 0.09
C ALA A 417 -6.58 -3.45 0.10
N CYS A 418 -7.51 -3.95 0.90
CA CYS A 418 -8.87 -3.41 0.98
C CYS A 418 -8.89 -1.93 1.39
N LEU A 419 -9.49 -1.07 0.57
CA LEU A 419 -9.63 0.37 0.83
C LEU A 419 -10.58 0.68 2.00
N ASP A 420 -11.60 -0.15 2.24
CA ASP A 420 -12.53 0.03 3.35
C ASP A 420 -11.92 -0.19 4.75
N ARG A 421 -10.64 -0.59 4.80
CA ARG A 421 -9.80 -0.62 6.02
C ARG A 421 -9.09 0.71 6.30
N TYR A 422 -9.26 1.70 5.43
CA TYR A 422 -8.69 3.04 5.51
C TYR A 422 -9.77 4.06 5.82
N LEU A 423 -9.40 5.10 6.55
CA LEU A 423 -10.26 6.26 6.74
C LEU A 423 -10.43 6.96 5.39
N GLY A 424 -11.64 7.40 5.07
CA GLY A 424 -11.89 8.24 3.90
C GLY A 424 -11.34 9.66 4.00
N VAL A 425 -10.48 9.96 4.98
CA VAL A 425 -9.80 11.25 5.18
C VAL A 425 -8.36 11.08 5.64
N GLY A 426 -7.52 12.09 5.40
CA GLY A 426 -6.17 12.19 5.98
C GLY A 426 -5.11 11.27 5.33
N ASN A 427 -3.84 11.63 5.44
CA ASN A 427 -2.76 11.00 4.66
C ASN A 427 -1.82 10.09 5.47
N ILE A 428 -1.79 10.20 6.81
CA ILE A 428 -0.86 9.46 7.68
C ILE A 428 -0.98 7.94 7.49
N GLN A 429 -2.20 7.44 7.29
CA GLN A 429 -2.50 6.02 7.13
C GLN A 429 -1.88 5.33 5.90
N PHE A 430 -1.45 6.11 4.90
CA PHE A 430 -0.80 5.63 3.67
C PHE A 430 0.72 5.78 3.72
N ARG A 431 1.26 6.36 4.79
CA ARG A 431 2.70 6.44 5.00
C ARG A 431 3.20 5.13 5.60
N ASP A 432 4.49 4.84 5.43
CA ASP A 432 5.23 3.80 6.16
C ASP A 432 5.35 4.13 7.67
N ILE A 433 4.33 4.72 8.30
CA ILE A 433 4.33 5.12 9.71
C ILE A 433 3.65 4.02 10.53
N ILE A 434 4.40 3.56 11.53
CA ILE A 434 3.93 2.66 12.57
C ILE A 434 2.82 3.37 13.36
N LEU A 435 1.57 2.97 13.13
CA LEU A 435 0.56 3.10 14.18
C LEU A 435 0.36 1.71 14.76
N LEU A 436 1.07 1.44 15.87
CA LEU A 436 0.82 0.34 16.80
C LEU A 436 -0.51 0.50 17.56
N PHE A 437 -1.49 1.18 16.97
CA PHE A 437 -2.85 1.27 17.51
C PHE A 437 -3.77 0.38 16.68
N TRP A 438 -3.59 -0.93 16.87
CA TRP A 438 -4.65 -1.89 16.60
C TRP A 438 -5.39 -2.16 17.91
N CYS A 439 -6.36 -1.30 18.25
CA CYS A 439 -7.50 -1.78 19.03
C CYS A 439 -8.45 -2.51 18.06
N THR A 440 -8.13 -3.72 17.63
CA THR A 440 -9.15 -4.57 16.99
C THR A 440 -9.99 -5.25 18.03
N ASN A 441 -11.07 -4.58 18.43
CA ASN A 441 -12.15 -5.18 19.20
C ASN A 441 -13.45 -5.27 18.38
N GLN A 442 -13.36 -5.36 17.05
CA GLN A 442 -14.48 -5.74 16.21
C GLN A 442 -14.22 -7.12 15.61
N SER A 443 -14.84 -8.12 16.26
CA SER A 443 -15.30 -9.36 15.66
C SER A 443 -14.32 -10.10 14.74
N ARG A 444 -13.30 -10.76 15.32
CA ARG A 444 -12.61 -11.93 14.70
C ARG A 444 -13.38 -13.25 14.92
N LYS A 445 -14.70 -13.18 15.08
CA LYS A 445 -15.61 -14.33 15.17
C LYS A 445 -16.85 -13.97 14.37
N ASN A 446 -16.83 -14.25 13.07
CA ASN A 446 -17.98 -14.52 12.19
C ASN A 446 -17.46 -14.55 10.74
N ILE A 447 -16.74 -15.62 10.40
CA ILE A 447 -16.75 -16.25 9.07
C ILE A 447 -16.89 -17.74 9.33
#